data_AF-A0A662TQ98-F1
#
_entry.id   AF-A0A662TQ98-F1
#
_cell.length_a   1.000
_cell.length_b   1.000
_cell.length_c   1.000
_cell.angle_alpha   90.00
_cell.angle_beta   90.00
_cell.angle_gamma   90.00
#
_symmetry.space_group_name_H-M   'P 1'
#
loop_
_entity.id
_entity.type
_entity.pdbx_description
1 polymer ?
#
loop_
_entity_poly.entity_id
_entity_poly.type
_entity_poly.pdbx_seq_one_letter_code
_entity_poly.pdbx_strand_id
1 'polypeptide(L)'
;MGRKLRGLMLIEALGLPHPPWVYGSAEHVLEKLKTMKPPLTVRTDVLEDSLVLGLPRLVPARTLEEAEEFIKKYGTEYSYIICPVLTAQVSGTVMFISEGRLLIEGVEGDCWNLLQYGRVDFRWEPPKPPEGRWQDLISEQRLLDIFRFGSRIPKEYLAEWLVTPEGKLYFVDLYPVSGAGGGPGGI
;
A
#
# COMPACT_ATOMS: atom_id res chain seq x y z
N MET A 1 -13.19 -10.74 -8.01
CA MET A 1 -12.58 -9.98 -6.89
C MET A 1 -11.52 -9.08 -7.49
N GLY A 2 -11.46 -7.82 -7.10
CA GLY A 2 -10.48 -6.87 -7.67
C GLY A 2 -9.05 -7.16 -7.26
N ARG A 3 -8.10 -6.59 -7.99
CA ARG A 3 -6.66 -6.73 -7.70
C ARG A 3 -6.30 -6.10 -6.35
N LYS A 4 -6.91 -4.97 -6.01
CA LYS A 4 -6.64 -4.25 -4.77
C LYS A 4 -7.04 -5.07 -3.56
N LEU A 5 -8.25 -5.62 -3.59
CA LEU A 5 -8.74 -6.49 -2.52
C LEU A 5 -7.91 -7.78 -2.37
N ARG A 6 -7.47 -8.38 -3.49
CA ARG A 6 -6.50 -9.51 -3.45
C ARG A 6 -5.20 -9.12 -2.75
N GLY A 7 -4.66 -7.94 -3.04
CA GLY A 7 -3.45 -7.42 -2.40
C GLY A 7 -3.61 -7.30 -0.88
N LEU A 8 -4.71 -6.71 -0.41
CA LEU A 8 -5.00 -6.58 1.02
C LEU A 8 -5.18 -7.93 1.71
N MET A 9 -5.93 -8.85 1.11
CA MET A 9 -6.09 -10.20 1.66
C MET A 9 -4.76 -10.96 1.72
N LEU A 10 -3.86 -10.73 0.75
CA LEU A 10 -2.52 -11.33 0.78
C LEU A 10 -1.66 -10.71 1.88
N ILE A 11 -1.73 -9.40 2.13
CA ILE A 11 -1.07 -8.74 3.28
C ILE A 11 -1.50 -9.41 4.60
N GLU A 12 -2.80 -9.64 4.78
CA GLU A 12 -3.36 -10.30 5.98
C GLU A 12 -2.90 -11.76 6.08
N ALA A 13 -2.99 -12.53 4.99
CA ALA A 13 -2.56 -13.93 4.95
C ALA A 13 -1.05 -14.10 5.22
N LEU A 14 -0.24 -13.14 4.77
CA LEU A 14 1.19 -13.08 5.04
C LEU A 14 1.50 -12.51 6.43
N GLY A 15 0.51 -12.13 7.24
CA GLY A 15 0.72 -11.56 8.57
C GLY A 15 1.67 -10.36 8.55
N LEU A 16 1.57 -9.51 7.54
CA LEU A 16 2.29 -8.24 7.50
C LEU A 16 1.52 -7.19 8.30
N PRO A 17 2.19 -6.25 8.99
CA PRO A 17 1.49 -5.18 9.70
C PRO A 17 0.61 -4.39 8.74
N HIS A 18 -0.65 -4.18 9.08
CA HIS A 18 -1.60 -3.47 8.24
C HIS A 18 -2.59 -2.65 9.09
N PRO A 19 -3.16 -1.55 8.56
CA PRO A 19 -4.23 -0.85 9.27
C PRO A 19 -5.47 -1.74 9.36
N PRO A 20 -6.36 -1.52 10.34
CA PRO A 20 -7.69 -2.10 10.26
C PRO A 20 -8.38 -1.52 9.01
N TRP A 21 -8.78 -2.39 8.09
CA TRP A 21 -9.61 -2.03 6.95
C TRP A 21 -10.99 -2.68 7.09
N VAL A 22 -11.97 -2.03 6.51
CA VAL A 22 -13.27 -2.62 6.21
C VAL A 22 -13.42 -2.56 4.71
N TYR A 23 -13.89 -3.66 4.11
CA TYR A 23 -14.14 -3.72 2.68
C TYR A 23 -15.49 -4.37 2.38
N GLY A 24 -16.07 -4.04 1.24
CA GLY A 24 -17.31 -4.68 0.77
C GLY A 24 -18.13 -3.80 -0.15
N SER A 25 -19.42 -4.16 -0.27
CA SER A 25 -20.42 -3.33 -0.95
C SER A 25 -20.62 -1.99 -0.24
N ALA A 26 -21.16 -1.00 -0.96
CA ALA A 26 -21.52 0.29 -0.39
C ALA A 26 -22.35 0.16 0.90
N GLU A 27 -23.37 -0.68 0.91
CA GLU A 27 -24.20 -0.93 2.09
C GLU A 27 -23.38 -1.44 3.28
N HIS A 28 -22.52 -2.44 3.06
CA HIS A 28 -21.69 -3.00 4.12
C HIS A 28 -20.74 -1.96 4.71
N VAL A 29 -20.04 -1.19 3.87
CA VAL A 29 -19.09 -0.18 4.36
C VAL A 29 -19.78 1.00 5.05
N LEU A 30 -20.98 1.39 4.60
CA LEU A 30 -21.79 2.43 5.24
C LEU A 30 -22.23 2.03 6.65
N GLU A 31 -22.63 0.77 6.87
CA GLU A 31 -22.93 0.28 8.21
C GLU A 31 -21.72 0.32 9.14
N LYS A 32 -20.54 0.00 8.60
CA LYS A 32 -19.29 -0.01 9.38
C LYS A 32 -18.78 1.39 9.68
N LEU A 33 -18.98 2.35 8.78
CA LEU A 33 -18.60 3.76 8.96
C LEU A 33 -19.14 4.37 10.25
N LYS A 34 -20.34 3.97 10.69
CA LYS A 34 -20.99 4.45 11.94
C LYS A 34 -20.14 4.24 13.19
N THR A 35 -19.16 3.33 13.15
CA THR A 35 -18.28 2.98 14.29
C THR A 35 -16.84 3.49 14.14
N MET A 36 -16.51 4.12 13.02
CA MET A 36 -15.15 4.57 12.72
C MET A 36 -14.92 6.02 13.15
N LYS A 37 -13.64 6.41 13.28
CA LYS A 37 -13.24 7.78 13.63
C LYS A 37 -12.51 8.41 12.43
N PRO A 38 -12.96 9.59 11.95
CA PRO A 38 -12.21 10.33 10.96
C PRO A 38 -10.89 10.90 11.55
N PRO A 39 -9.92 11.27 10.69
CA PRO A 39 -10.03 11.25 9.24
C PRO A 39 -9.85 9.83 8.65
N LEU A 40 -10.55 9.53 7.54
CA LEU A 40 -10.54 8.23 6.86
C LEU A 40 -9.96 8.29 5.44
N THR A 41 -9.40 7.18 4.99
CA THR A 41 -9.07 6.95 3.57
C THR A 41 -10.13 6.04 2.97
N VAL A 42 -10.83 6.54 1.95
CA VAL A 42 -11.80 5.76 1.18
C VAL A 42 -11.20 5.46 -0.19
N ARG A 43 -10.98 4.17 -0.47
CA ARG A 43 -10.45 3.66 -1.74
C ARG A 43 -11.55 2.84 -2.42
N THR A 44 -11.63 2.94 -3.74
CA THR A 44 -12.52 2.09 -4.55
C THR A 44 -11.74 0.95 -5.20
N ASP A 45 -12.42 -0.15 -5.48
CA ASP A 45 -11.93 -1.31 -6.24
C ASP A 45 -13.04 -1.82 -7.15
N VAL A 46 -12.67 -2.37 -8.30
CA VAL A 46 -13.62 -3.02 -9.23
C VAL A 46 -13.59 -4.52 -9.02
N LEU A 47 -14.73 -5.20 -9.18
CA LEU A 47 -14.79 -6.66 -8.98
C LEU A 47 -14.05 -7.46 -10.08
N GLU A 48 -13.81 -6.82 -11.23
CA GLU A 48 -13.13 -7.37 -12.38
C GLU A 48 -11.60 -7.43 -12.18
N ASP A 49 -10.93 -8.37 -12.87
CA ASP A 49 -9.47 -8.49 -12.84
C ASP A 49 -8.77 -7.54 -13.83
N SER A 50 -9.24 -6.30 -13.86
CA SER A 50 -8.65 -5.22 -14.66
C SER A 50 -7.87 -4.27 -13.76
N LEU A 51 -6.67 -3.88 -14.21
CA LEU A 51 -5.96 -2.76 -13.59
C LEU A 51 -6.63 -1.48 -14.09
N VAL A 52 -7.61 -0.99 -13.34
CA VAL A 52 -8.20 0.32 -13.60
C VAL A 52 -7.38 1.36 -12.84
N LEU A 53 -6.53 2.08 -13.57
CA LEU A 53 -5.83 3.23 -13.02
C LEU A 53 -6.81 4.39 -12.82
N GLY A 54 -6.57 5.22 -11.80
CA GLY A 54 -7.37 6.44 -11.59
C GLY A 54 -8.76 6.21 -11.02
N LEU A 55 -9.01 5.06 -10.38
CA LEU A 55 -10.24 4.83 -9.64
C LEU A 55 -10.48 5.95 -8.60
N PRO A 56 -11.73 6.41 -8.42
CA PRO A 56 -12.04 7.44 -7.44
C PRO A 56 -11.50 7.11 -6.05
N ARG A 57 -10.87 8.08 -5.39
CA ARG A 57 -10.38 7.96 -4.01
C ARG A 57 -10.68 9.23 -3.23
N LEU A 58 -10.96 9.09 -1.94
CA LEU A 58 -11.09 10.20 -1.00
C LEU A 58 -10.01 10.08 0.09
N VAL A 59 -9.05 11.01 0.08
CA VAL A 59 -7.91 11.04 0.98
C VAL A 59 -7.58 12.49 1.35
N PRO A 60 -7.85 12.95 2.58
CA PRO A 60 -8.67 12.32 3.62
C PRO A 60 -10.15 12.67 3.50
N ALA A 61 -11.04 11.79 3.97
CA ALA A 61 -12.36 12.17 4.45
C ALA A 61 -12.21 12.70 5.88
N ARG A 62 -12.48 13.99 6.12
CA ARG A 62 -12.35 14.66 7.42
C ARG A 62 -13.57 14.46 8.31
N THR A 63 -14.71 14.13 7.73
CA THR A 63 -15.93 13.80 8.44
C THR A 63 -16.49 12.46 7.96
N LEU A 64 -17.43 11.89 8.71
CA LEU A 64 -18.13 10.67 8.28
C LEU A 64 -19.07 10.98 7.12
N GLU A 65 -19.68 12.16 7.12
CA GLU A 65 -20.58 12.65 6.08
C GLU A 65 -19.84 12.74 4.73
N GLU A 66 -18.61 13.26 4.69
CA GLU A 66 -17.79 13.31 3.47
C GLU A 66 -17.53 11.90 2.90
N ALA A 67 -17.22 10.93 3.77
CA ALA A 67 -17.00 9.55 3.36
C ALA A 67 -18.29 8.91 2.84
N GLU A 68 -19.41 9.13 3.52
CA GLU A 68 -20.74 8.64 3.15
C GLU A 68 -21.21 9.22 1.81
N GLU A 69 -21.08 10.54 1.61
CA GLU A 69 -21.41 11.21 0.35
C GLU A 69 -20.57 10.68 -0.81
N PHE A 70 -19.27 10.47 -0.59
CA PHE A 70 -18.39 9.87 -1.59
C PHE A 70 -18.85 8.45 -1.97
N ILE A 71 -19.14 7.59 -0.99
CA ILE A 71 -19.59 6.22 -1.25
C ILE A 71 -20.93 6.23 -2.00
N LYS A 72 -21.89 7.04 -1.56
CA LYS A 72 -23.20 7.17 -2.23
C LYS A 72 -23.08 7.69 -3.66
N LYS A 73 -22.18 8.64 -3.90
CA LYS A 73 -21.94 9.23 -5.23
C LYS A 73 -21.46 8.19 -6.25
N TYR A 74 -20.57 7.29 -5.84
CA TYR A 74 -20.01 6.25 -6.71
C TYR A 74 -20.79 4.92 -6.69
N GLY A 75 -21.87 4.84 -5.88
CA GLY A 75 -22.92 3.82 -5.99
C GLY A 75 -22.45 2.35 -5.89
N THR A 76 -23.27 1.44 -6.40
CA THR A 76 -22.99 -0.01 -6.42
C THR A 76 -21.98 -0.41 -7.50
N GLU A 77 -21.38 0.55 -8.21
CA GLU A 77 -20.41 0.29 -9.27
C GLU A 77 -19.10 -0.29 -8.73
N TYR A 78 -18.76 0.04 -7.49
CA TYR A 78 -17.48 -0.32 -6.88
C TYR A 78 -17.67 -1.12 -5.59
N SER A 79 -16.64 -1.88 -5.26
CA SER A 79 -16.38 -2.24 -3.87
C SER A 79 -15.56 -1.14 -3.22
N TYR A 80 -15.75 -0.97 -1.93
CA TYR A 80 -15.07 0.07 -1.16
C TYR A 80 -14.14 -0.56 -0.15
N ILE A 81 -13.04 0.13 0.12
CA ILE A 81 -12.11 -0.16 1.21
C ILE A 81 -11.99 1.13 2.02
N ILE A 82 -12.33 1.06 3.30
CA ILE A 82 -12.18 2.16 4.25
C ILE A 82 -11.15 1.77 5.31
N CYS A 83 -10.26 2.69 5.65
CA CYS A 83 -9.29 2.54 6.72
C CYS A 83 -9.04 3.90 7.41
N PRO A 84 -8.50 3.90 8.64
CA PRO A 84 -7.99 5.12 9.25
C PRO A 84 -7.01 5.82 8.31
N VAL A 85 -7.02 7.16 8.30
CA VAL A 85 -6.02 7.89 7.52
C VAL A 85 -4.63 7.49 7.96
N LEU A 86 -3.83 7.17 6.95
CA LEU A 86 -2.42 6.93 7.08
C LEU A 86 -1.69 8.14 6.53
N THR A 87 -1.06 8.89 7.41
CA THR A 87 -0.07 9.88 7.02
C THR A 87 1.29 9.22 7.06
N ALA A 88 2.00 9.22 5.95
CA ALA A 88 3.36 8.72 5.90
C ALA A 88 4.33 9.83 6.35
N GLN A 89 5.16 9.52 7.35
CA GLN A 89 6.39 10.27 7.59
C GLN A 89 7.43 9.86 6.53
N VAL A 90 7.51 8.55 6.29
CA VAL A 90 8.33 7.92 5.26
C VAL A 90 7.55 6.75 4.69
N SER A 91 7.67 6.51 3.40
CA SER A 91 7.03 5.39 2.74
C SER A 91 7.89 4.90 1.58
N GLY A 92 7.48 3.81 0.96
CA GLY A 92 8.22 3.28 -0.16
C GLY A 92 7.77 1.91 -0.59
N THR A 93 8.65 1.22 -1.29
CA THR A 93 8.38 -0.09 -1.87
C THR A 93 9.38 -1.12 -1.39
N VAL A 94 8.96 -2.38 -1.39
CA VAL A 94 9.85 -3.53 -1.25
C VAL A 94 9.46 -4.60 -2.25
N MET A 95 10.44 -5.15 -2.97
CA MET A 95 10.23 -6.21 -3.95
C MET A 95 11.48 -7.05 -4.14
N PHE A 96 11.32 -8.24 -4.73
CA PHE A 96 12.46 -9.02 -5.22
C PHE A 96 12.90 -8.51 -6.59
N ILE A 97 14.20 -8.23 -6.76
CA ILE A 97 14.80 -7.83 -8.04
C ILE A 97 15.55 -8.98 -8.73
N SER A 98 15.87 -10.03 -7.98
CA SER A 98 16.39 -11.31 -8.49
C SER A 98 16.24 -12.37 -7.39
N GLU A 99 16.63 -13.62 -7.67
CA GLU A 99 16.54 -14.71 -6.69
C GLU A 99 17.20 -14.33 -5.36
N GLY A 100 16.40 -14.31 -4.29
CA GLY A 100 16.85 -14.01 -2.93
C GLY A 100 17.32 -12.56 -2.70
N ARG A 101 17.22 -11.65 -3.68
CA ARG A 101 17.65 -10.26 -3.56
C ARG A 101 16.46 -9.32 -3.50
N LEU A 102 16.30 -8.70 -2.35
CA LEU A 102 15.32 -7.64 -2.12
C LEU A 102 15.90 -6.27 -2.49
N LEU A 103 15.03 -5.42 -3.02
CA LEU A 103 15.21 -4.00 -3.14
C LEU A 103 14.19 -3.32 -2.24
N ILE A 104 14.67 -2.45 -1.34
CA ILE A 104 13.83 -1.56 -0.53
C ILE A 104 14.16 -0.14 -0.96
N GLU A 105 13.15 0.61 -1.39
CA GLU A 105 13.28 2.03 -1.72
C GLU A 105 12.37 2.82 -0.80
N GLY A 106 12.82 4.01 -0.39
CA GLY A 106 12.02 4.89 0.45
C GLY A 106 12.13 6.36 0.07
N VAL A 107 11.06 7.08 0.39
CA VAL A 107 10.88 8.50 0.13
C VAL A 107 10.21 9.15 1.34
N GLU A 108 10.60 10.39 1.62
CA GLU A 108 9.93 11.22 2.60
C GLU A 108 8.48 11.50 2.18
N GLY A 109 7.55 11.36 3.12
CA GLY A 109 6.13 11.53 2.86
C GLY A 109 5.51 10.35 2.11
N ASP A 110 4.55 10.65 1.23
CA ASP A 110 3.71 9.68 0.54
C ASP A 110 4.42 8.92 -0.60
N CYS A 111 4.08 7.64 -0.77
CA CYS A 111 4.75 6.74 -1.72
C CYS A 111 4.46 7.15 -3.17
N TRP A 112 3.44 7.98 -3.40
CA TRP A 112 3.20 8.62 -4.69
C TRP A 112 4.42 9.40 -5.20
N ASN A 113 5.23 9.97 -4.31
CA ASN A 113 6.45 10.66 -4.70
C ASN A 113 7.43 9.72 -5.43
N LEU A 114 7.52 8.48 -4.97
CA LEU A 114 8.32 7.43 -5.58
C LEU A 114 7.66 6.92 -6.87
N LEU A 115 6.39 6.50 -6.78
CA LEU A 115 5.71 5.82 -7.89
C LEU A 115 5.44 6.72 -9.10
N GLN A 116 5.14 8.00 -8.89
CA GLN A 116 4.77 8.93 -9.96
C GLN A 116 5.97 9.72 -10.48
N TYR A 117 6.88 10.14 -9.60
CA TYR A 117 7.97 11.04 -9.94
C TYR A 117 9.35 10.37 -9.93
N GLY A 118 9.43 9.08 -9.57
CA GLY A 118 10.70 8.35 -9.47
C GLY A 118 11.62 8.88 -8.37
N ARG A 119 11.08 9.60 -7.38
CA ARG A 119 11.89 10.17 -6.30
C ARG A 119 12.27 9.09 -5.29
N VAL A 120 13.57 8.85 -5.16
CA VAL A 120 14.15 7.93 -4.17
C VAL A 120 15.04 8.74 -3.23
N ASP A 121 14.70 8.79 -1.94
CA ASP A 121 15.55 9.44 -0.92
C ASP A 121 16.56 8.46 -0.32
N PHE A 122 16.21 7.17 -0.27
CA PHE A 122 17.14 6.11 0.09
C PHE A 122 16.81 4.80 -0.61
N ARG A 123 17.84 3.94 -0.72
CA ARG A 123 17.75 2.61 -1.32
C ARG A 123 18.53 1.62 -0.47
N TRP A 124 18.02 0.41 -0.35
CA TRP A 124 18.72 -0.67 0.32
C TRP A 124 18.60 -1.99 -0.45
N GLU A 125 19.77 -2.57 -0.79
CA GLU A 125 19.90 -3.90 -1.35
C GLU A 125 20.78 -4.77 -0.45
N PRO A 126 20.21 -5.43 0.57
CA PRO A 126 20.96 -6.36 1.41
C PRO A 126 21.73 -7.40 0.58
N PRO A 127 22.97 -7.75 0.98
CA PRO A 127 23.63 -7.40 2.23
C PRO A 127 24.39 -6.06 2.21
N LYS A 128 24.31 -5.27 1.14
CA LYS A 128 24.99 -3.96 1.09
C LYS A 128 24.37 -3.03 2.15
N PRO A 129 25.14 -2.07 2.68
CA PRO A 129 24.55 -1.04 3.55
C PRO A 129 23.51 -0.20 2.78
N PRO A 130 22.50 0.37 3.44
CA PRO A 130 21.57 1.29 2.80
C PRO A 130 22.28 2.58 2.35
N GLU A 131 21.90 3.07 1.18
CA GLU A 131 22.42 4.27 0.53
C GLU A 131 21.42 5.42 0.63
N GLY A 132 21.90 6.67 0.58
CA GLY A 132 21.05 7.87 0.68
C GLY A 132 20.80 8.33 2.12
N ARG A 133 19.79 9.18 2.32
CA ARG A 133 19.52 9.87 3.60
C ARG A 133 18.58 9.08 4.53
N TRP A 134 18.76 7.77 4.63
CA TRP A 134 17.81 6.93 5.37
C TRP A 134 17.80 7.20 6.88
N GLN A 135 18.94 7.55 7.48
CA GLN A 135 19.05 7.78 8.92
C GLN A 135 18.21 8.99 9.40
N ASP A 136 17.91 9.93 8.51
CA ASP A 136 17.07 11.09 8.81
C ASP A 136 15.57 10.76 8.75
N LEU A 137 15.22 9.67 8.05
CA LEU A 137 13.84 9.35 7.68
C LEU A 137 13.27 8.15 8.44
N ILE A 138 14.09 7.15 8.73
CA ILE A 138 13.65 5.89 9.32
C ILE A 138 14.68 5.33 10.29
N SER A 139 14.20 4.75 11.40
CA SER A 139 15.08 4.07 12.34
C SER A 139 15.59 2.75 11.77
N GLU A 140 16.80 2.34 12.17
CA GLU A 140 17.37 1.06 11.77
C GLU A 140 16.44 -0.12 12.10
N GLN A 141 15.80 -0.10 13.27
CA GLN A 141 14.83 -1.13 13.65
C GLN A 141 13.67 -1.24 12.65
N ARG A 142 13.13 -0.11 12.19
CA ARG A 142 12.02 -0.12 11.22
C ARG A 142 12.47 -0.55 9.83
N LEU A 143 13.67 -0.16 9.42
CA LEU A 143 14.26 -0.62 8.18
C LEU A 143 14.47 -2.15 8.19
N LEU A 144 14.96 -2.70 9.32
CA LEU A 144 15.08 -4.15 9.52
C LEU A 144 13.72 -4.86 9.54
N ASP A 145 12.69 -4.26 10.16
CA ASP A 145 11.33 -4.80 10.13
C ASP A 145 10.80 -4.88 8.70
N ILE A 146 11.01 -3.83 7.88
CA ILE A 146 10.64 -3.83 6.45
C ILE A 146 11.34 -4.96 5.71
N PHE A 147 12.64 -5.17 5.95
CA PHE A 147 13.37 -6.29 5.34
C PHE A 147 12.80 -7.65 5.75
N ARG A 148 12.54 -7.86 7.06
CA ARG A 148 11.98 -9.11 7.58
C ARG A 148 10.60 -9.41 6.99
N PHE A 149 9.72 -8.41 6.94
CA PHE A 149 8.39 -8.56 6.36
C PHE A 149 8.45 -8.69 4.83
N GLY A 150 9.29 -7.88 4.17
CA GLY A 150 9.58 -7.94 2.73
C GLY A 150 10.04 -9.31 2.25
N SER A 151 10.83 -10.01 3.07
CA SER A 151 11.31 -11.37 2.78
C SER A 151 10.20 -12.42 2.71
N ARG A 152 8.99 -12.12 3.20
CA ARG A 152 7.83 -13.01 3.18
C ARG A 152 6.93 -12.78 1.96
N ILE A 153 7.17 -11.70 1.21
CA ILE A 153 6.34 -11.29 0.08
C ILE A 153 6.69 -12.16 -1.12
N PRO A 154 5.71 -12.70 -1.88
CA PRO A 154 6.03 -13.50 -3.05
C PRO A 154 6.80 -12.67 -4.09
N LYS A 155 7.73 -13.31 -4.80
CA LYS A 155 8.66 -12.63 -5.72
C LYS A 155 7.97 -11.90 -6.87
N GLU A 156 6.74 -12.29 -7.19
CA GLU A 156 5.89 -11.70 -8.22
C GLU A 156 5.17 -10.43 -7.74
N TYR A 157 5.46 -9.95 -6.53
CA TYR A 157 4.79 -8.80 -5.94
C TYR A 157 5.77 -7.70 -5.51
N LEU A 158 5.31 -6.48 -5.69
CA LEU A 158 5.85 -5.27 -5.08
C LEU A 158 4.90 -4.86 -3.97
N ALA A 159 5.42 -4.59 -2.79
CA ALA A 159 4.65 -4.14 -1.65
C ALA A 159 4.90 -2.67 -1.35
N GLU A 160 3.82 -1.93 -1.11
CA GLU A 160 3.88 -0.56 -0.60
C GLU A 160 3.86 -0.59 0.92
N TRP A 161 4.82 0.10 1.53
CA TRP A 161 4.92 0.25 2.97
C TRP A 161 4.98 1.73 3.36
N LEU A 162 4.53 2.04 4.58
CA LEU A 162 4.72 3.34 5.18
C LEU A 162 4.98 3.24 6.68
N VAL A 163 5.67 4.24 7.20
CA VAL A 163 5.83 4.49 8.63
C VAL A 163 5.11 5.80 8.96
N THR A 164 4.21 5.74 9.95
CA THR A 164 3.49 6.93 10.43
C THR A 164 4.38 7.81 11.32
N PRO A 165 4.03 9.08 11.55
CA PRO A 165 4.75 9.95 12.49
C PRO A 165 4.92 9.37 13.91
N GLU A 166 4.01 8.48 14.32
CA GLU A 166 4.09 7.76 15.60
C GLU A 166 5.00 6.52 15.54
N GLY A 167 5.68 6.28 14.42
CA GLY A 167 6.61 5.18 14.23
C GLY A 167 5.95 3.82 13.99
N LYS A 168 4.69 3.78 13.54
CA LYS A 168 3.99 2.53 13.20
C LYS A 168 4.23 2.15 11.75
N LEU A 169 4.67 0.92 11.51
CA LEU A 169 4.85 0.35 10.17
C LEU A 169 3.56 -0.28 9.68
N TYR A 170 3.18 0.01 8.45
CA TYR A 170 2.08 -0.64 7.74
C TYR A 170 2.45 -0.97 6.31
N PHE A 171 1.96 -2.12 5.84
CA PHE A 171 1.86 -2.49 4.43
C PHE A 171 0.43 -2.16 3.98
N VAL A 172 0.33 -1.43 2.86
CA VAL A 172 -0.93 -0.79 2.45
C VAL A 172 -1.40 -1.19 1.06
N ASP A 173 -0.55 -1.85 0.29
CA ASP A 173 -0.91 -2.48 -0.97
C ASP A 173 0.13 -3.54 -1.41
N LEU A 174 -0.30 -4.45 -2.27
CA LEU A 174 0.54 -5.46 -2.93
C LEU A 174 0.17 -5.49 -4.41
N TYR A 175 1.11 -5.08 -5.26
CA TYR A 175 0.94 -5.03 -6.70
C TYR A 175 1.64 -6.22 -7.36
N PRO A 176 0.96 -7.00 -8.22
CA PRO A 176 1.65 -7.98 -9.03
C PRO A 176 2.57 -7.27 -10.02
N VAL A 177 3.85 -7.63 -10.02
CA VAL A 177 4.83 -7.18 -11.02
C VAL A 177 4.86 -8.19 -12.17
N SER A 178 4.34 -7.77 -13.33
CA SER A 178 4.42 -8.55 -14.57
C SER A 178 5.89 -8.65 -14.98
N GLY A 179 6.55 -9.80 -14.79
CA GLY A 179 7.95 -9.98 -15.21
C GLY A 179 8.78 -11.06 -14.54
N ALA A 180 8.34 -11.69 -13.44
CA ALA A 180 9.12 -12.76 -12.78
C ALA A 180 9.01 -14.15 -13.47
N GLY A 181 8.84 -14.15 -14.80
CA GLY A 181 8.64 -15.34 -15.62
C GLY A 181 8.67 -15.01 -17.11
N GLY A 182 9.79 -14.46 -17.60
CA GLY A 182 10.02 -14.23 -19.02
C GLY A 182 11.51 -14.07 -19.29
N GLY A 183 12.15 -15.14 -19.77
CA GLY A 183 13.46 -15.04 -20.40
C GLY A 183 13.42 -14.08 -21.60
N PRO A 184 14.59 -13.74 -22.18
CA PRO A 184 14.65 -12.80 -23.29
C PRO A 184 13.97 -13.41 -24.52
N GLY A 185 12.87 -12.81 -24.98
CA GLY A 185 12.16 -13.27 -26.17
C GLY A 185 10.98 -12.37 -26.56
N GLY A 186 11.27 -11.38 -27.41
CA GLY A 186 10.39 -10.90 -28.48
C GLY A 186 9.09 -10.18 -28.12
N ILE A 187 9.06 -8.85 -28.31
CA ILE A 187 8.52 -8.22 -29.53
C ILE A 187 9.40 -7.01 -29.86
#